data_AF-A0AAU4AXP1-F1
#
_entry.id   AF-A0AAU4AXP1-F1
#
_cell.length_a   1.000
_cell.length_b   1.000
_cell.length_c   1.000
_cell.angle_alpha   90.00
_cell.angle_beta   90.00
_cell.angle_gamma   90.00
#
_symmetry.space_group_name_H-M   'P 1'
#
loop_
_entity.id
_entity.type
_entity.pdbx_description
1 polymer ?
#
loop_
_entity_poly.entity_id
_entity_poly.type
_entity_poly.pdbx_seq_one_letter_code
_entity_poly.pdbx_strand_id
1 'polypeptide(L)' 'MPTTPPPRISLMAAAEVRDILTALQLGQRATAIAGLMAIDAESWQAIEQRLAALDGDLPAALRSLA' A
#
# COMPACT_ATOMS: atom_id res chain seq x y z
N MET A 1 -3.05 28.22 -10.72
CA MET A 1 -2.24 27.09 -10.21
C MET A 1 -2.92 25.82 -10.70
N PRO A 2 -2.32 25.03 -11.61
CA PRO A 2 -2.91 23.74 -11.95
C PRO A 2 -2.83 22.86 -10.71
N THR A 3 -3.97 22.58 -10.09
CA THR A 3 -4.08 21.61 -9.00
C THR A 3 -3.94 20.24 -9.64
N THR A 4 -2.75 19.66 -9.61
CA THR A 4 -2.55 18.26 -10.00
C THR A 4 -3.57 17.42 -9.22
N PRO A 5 -4.43 16.63 -9.88
CA PRO A 5 -5.40 15.81 -9.18
C PRO A 5 -4.64 14.90 -8.20
N PRO A 6 -5.18 14.71 -6.97
CA PRO A 6 -4.50 13.88 -5.98
C PRO A 6 -4.33 12.46 -6.54
N PRO A 7 -3.17 11.83 -6.34
CA PRO A 7 -2.92 10.49 -6.83
C PRO A 7 -3.97 9.53 -6.26
N ARG A 8 -4.54 8.72 -7.15
CA ARG A 8 -5.66 7.84 -6.82
C ARG A 8 -5.16 6.43 -6.63
N ILE A 9 -5.61 5.79 -5.55
CA ILE A 9 -5.43 4.34 -5.39
C ILE A 9 -6.43 3.67 -6.33
N SER A 10 -5.92 2.83 -7.24
CA SER A 10 -6.78 2.04 -8.11
C SER A 10 -7.56 0.98 -7.31
N LEU A 11 -8.71 0.55 -7.82
CA LEU A 11 -9.47 -0.56 -7.21
C LEU A 11 -8.64 -1.86 -7.15
N MET A 12 -7.81 -2.08 -8.17
CA MET A 12 -6.88 -3.21 -8.21
C MET A 12 -5.87 -3.13 -7.07
N ALA A 13 -5.20 -1.99 -6.90
CA ALA A 13 -4.23 -1.80 -5.83
C ALA A 13 -4.89 -1.90 -4.44
N ALA A 14 -6.13 -1.44 -4.28
CA ALA A 14 -6.86 -1.62 -3.01
C ALA A 14 -7.14 -3.10 -2.71
N ALA A 15 -7.46 -3.91 -3.73
CA ALA A 15 -7.63 -5.35 -3.58
C ALA A 15 -6.29 -6.03 -3.21
N GLU A 16 -5.21 -5.67 -3.90
CA GLU A 16 -3.85 -6.15 -3.60
C GLU A 16 -3.46 -5.83 -2.15
N VAL A 17 -3.67 -4.60 -1.67
CA VAL A 17 -3.37 -4.22 -0.28
C VAL A 17 -4.12 -5.08 0.73
N ARG A 18 -5.41 -5.34 0.51
CA ARG A 18 -6.21 -6.22 1.38
C ARG A 18 -5.66 -7.65 1.39
N ASP A 19 -5.29 -8.16 0.22
CA ASP A 19 -4.82 -9.53 0.05
C ASP A 19 -3.41 -9.69 0.66
N ILE A 20 -2.55 -8.66 0.55
CA ILE A 20 -1.25 -8.57 1.24
C ILE A 20 -1.44 -8.63 2.76
N LEU A 21 -2.34 -7.81 3.32
CA LEU A 21 -2.61 -7.79 4.76
C LEU A 21 -3.14 -9.15 5.25
N THR A 22 -3.98 -9.81 4.46
CA THR A 22 -4.48 -11.15 4.76
C THR A 22 -3.37 -12.19 4.73
N ALA A 23 -2.51 -12.15 3.70
CA ALA A 23 -1.34 -13.03 3.59
C ALA A 23 -0.39 -12.86 4.77
N LEU A 24 -0.17 -11.62 5.23
CA LEU A 24 0.64 -11.34 6.41
C LEU A 24 0.03 -11.94 7.69
N GLN A 25 -1.27 -11.79 7.90
CA GLN A 25 -1.98 -12.41 9.04
C GLN A 25 -1.87 -13.95 9.02
N LEU A 26 -1.84 -14.56 7.84
CA LEU A 26 -1.70 -16.01 7.66
C LEU A 26 -0.23 -16.48 7.66
N GLY A 27 0.75 -15.59 7.88
CA GLY A 27 2.18 -15.91 7.84
C GLY A 27 2.74 -16.21 6.43
N GLN A 28 1.98 -15.92 5.38
CA GLN A 28 2.31 -16.18 3.98
C GLN A 28 3.20 -15.08 3.40
N ARG A 29 4.43 -14.96 3.91
CA ARG A 29 5.36 -13.87 3.54
C ARG A 29 5.63 -13.77 2.04
N ALA A 30 5.76 -14.90 1.34
CA ALA A 30 6.00 -14.91 -0.11
C ALA A 30 4.83 -14.28 -0.89
N THR A 31 3.59 -14.60 -0.52
CA THR A 31 2.38 -14.01 -1.13
C THR A 31 2.28 -12.51 -0.85
N ALA A 32 2.60 -12.09 0.38
CA ALA A 32 2.63 -10.68 0.73
C ALA A 32 3.66 -9.89 -0.10
N ILE A 33 4.87 -10.44 -0.29
CA ILE A 33 5.90 -9.83 -1.14
C ILE A 33 5.45 -9.77 -2.61
N ALA A 34 4.83 -10.83 -3.12
CA ALA A 34 4.31 -10.85 -4.48
C ALA A 34 3.24 -9.76 -4.71
N GLY A 35 2.31 -9.59 -3.77
CA GLY A 35 1.30 -8.53 -3.84
C GLY A 35 1.91 -7.12 -3.79
N LEU A 36 2.94 -6.90 -2.97
CA LEU A 36 3.65 -5.60 -2.94
C LEU A 36 4.27 -5.24 -4.30
N MET A 37 4.77 -6.24 -5.03
CA MET A 37 5.31 -6.05 -6.38
C MET A 37 4.23 -5.83 -7.46
N ALA A 38 2.97 -6.19 -7.17
CA ALA A 38 1.85 -6.03 -8.10
C ALA A 38 1.24 -4.62 -8.08
N ILE A 39 1.52 -3.83 -7.03
CA ILE A 39 1.01 -2.46 -6.90
C ILE A 39 1.78 -1.53 -7.85
N ASP A 40 1.04 -0.79 -8.67
CA ASP A 40 1.60 0.19 -9.61
C ASP A 40 2.17 1.44 -8.90
N ALA A 41 3.07 2.14 -9.58
CA ALA A 41 3.78 3.28 -9.00
C ALA A 41 2.86 4.45 -8.61
N GLU A 42 1.77 4.71 -9.35
CA GLU A 42 0.81 5.77 -9.03
C GLU A 42 0.05 5.43 -7.75
N SER A 43 -0.43 4.19 -7.64
CA SER A 43 -1.10 3.68 -6.45
C SER A 43 -0.16 3.68 -5.24
N TRP A 44 1.13 3.36 -5.41
CA TRP A 44 2.11 3.45 -4.32
C TRP A 44 2.22 4.87 -3.77
N GLN A 45 2.42 5.85 -4.65
CA GLN A 45 2.50 7.26 -4.27
C GLN A 45 1.20 7.73 -3.59
N ALA A 46 0.04 7.25 -4.06
CA ALA A 46 -1.26 7.53 -3.47
C ALA A 46 -1.44 6.94 -2.07
N ILE A 47 -0.84 5.78 -1.79
CA ILE A 47 -0.82 5.11 -0.48
C ILE A 47 0.08 5.90 0.47
N GLU A 48 1.30 6.24 0.05
CA GLU A 48 2.25 7.01 0.86
C GLU A 48 1.68 8.37 1.26
N GLN A 49 1.05 9.10 0.34
CA GLN A 49 0.43 10.38 0.64
C GLN A 49 -0.73 10.27 1.65
N ARG A 50 -1.53 9.21 1.55
CA ARG A 50 -2.63 8.96 2.50
C ARG A 50 -2.11 8.56 3.87
N LEU A 51 -1.05 7.78 3.94
CA LEU A 51 -0.40 7.41 5.20
C LEU A 51 0.21 8.65 5.87
N ALA A 52 0.93 9.48 5.11
CA ALA A 52 1.47 10.73 5.61
C ALA A 52 0.38 11.69 6.13
N ALA A 53 -0.79 11.72 5.49
CA ALA A 53 -1.95 12.49 5.96
C ALA A 53 -2.57 11.95 7.26
N LEU A 54 -2.25 10.72 7.65
CA LEU A 54 -2.68 10.07 8.88
C LEU A 54 -1.56 10.05 9.94
N ASP A 55 -0.51 10.86 9.77
CA ASP A 55 0.73 10.84 10.57
C ASP A 55 1.40 9.44 10.64
N GLY A 56 1.09 8.57 9.67
CA GLY A 56 1.61 7.23 9.55
C GLY A 56 2.78 7.15 8.57
N ASP A 57 3.73 6.26 8.86
CA ASP A 57 4.85 5.94 7.98
C ASP A 57 4.72 4.51 7.44
N LEU A 58 4.78 4.34 6.12
CA LEU A 58 4.63 3.03 5.46
C LEU A 58 5.73 2.03 5.92
N PRO A 59 7.03 2.39 5.89
CA PRO A 59 8.09 1.59 6.51
C PRO A 59 7.83 1.20 7.96
N ALA A 60 7.33 2.12 8.79
CA ALA A 60 6.96 1.80 10.18
C ALA A 60 5.79 0.81 10.24
N ALA A 61 4.77 0.97 9.41
CA ALA A 61 3.64 0.05 9.30
C ALA A 61 4.06 -1.33 8.80
N LEU A 62 5.03 -1.43 7.90
CA LEU A 62 5.57 -2.71 7.45
C LEU A 62 6.41 -3.40 8.54
N ARG A 63 7.15 -2.64 9.36
CA ARG A 63 7.93 -3.20 10.48
C ARG A 63 7.06 -3.77 11.59
N SER A 64 5.87 -3.22 11.84
CA SER A 64 4.94 -3.76 12.85
C SER A 64 4.29 -5.09 12.44
N LEU A 65 4.45 -5.49 11.17
CA LEU A 65 3.94 -6.75 10.62
C LEU A 65 4.98 -7.89 10.68
N ALA A 66 6.18 -7.64 11.20
CA ALA A 66 7.31 -8.58 11.27
C ALA A 66 7.39 -9.32 12.61
#